data_AF-A0A2T3IQS1-F1
#
_entry.id   AF-A0A2T3IQS1-F1
#
_cell.length_a   1.000
_cell.length_b   1.000
_cell.length_c   1.000
_cell.angle_alpha   90.00
_cell.angle_beta   90.00
_cell.angle_gamma   90.00
#
_symmetry.space_group_name_H-M   'P 1'
#
loop_
_entity.id
_entity.type
_entity.pdbx_description
1 polymer ?
#
loop_
_entity_poly.entity_id
_entity_poly.type
_entity_poly.pdbx_seq_one_letter_code
_entity_poly.pdbx_strand_id
1 'polypeptide(L)'
;MFEWFTTCIQQEHDNQRLLKQLTQISSTDQLTQINNRLFFDMAINKHIINAKHSQHPLSIILIDVDYFKLFNDNLESKPASNTIN
;
A
#
# COMPACT_ATOMS: atom_id res chain seq x y z
N MET A 1 -9.95 37.16 9.81
CA MET A 1 -8.64 36.70 10.30
C MET A 1 -8.74 35.45 11.20
N PHE A 2 -9.89 35.11 11.79
CA PHE A 2 -10.05 33.88 12.57
C PHE A 2 -10.50 32.67 11.72
N GLU A 3 -11.38 32.92 10.74
CA GLU A 3 -11.93 31.92 9.81
C GLU A 3 -10.88 31.18 8.97
N TRP A 4 -9.82 31.86 8.52
CA TRP A 4 -8.79 31.20 7.72
C TRP A 4 -7.99 30.20 8.54
N PHE A 5 -7.77 30.50 9.84
CA PHE A 5 -7.02 29.63 10.73
C PHE A 5 -7.80 28.34 11.02
N THR A 6 -9.10 28.46 11.32
CA THR A 6 -9.98 27.30 11.51
C THR A 6 -10.12 26.50 10.21
N THR A 7 -10.21 27.17 9.07
CA THR A 7 -10.27 26.52 7.75
C THR A 7 -9.00 25.72 7.46
N CYS A 8 -7.81 26.26 7.72
CA CYS A 8 -6.55 25.53 7.51
C CYS A 8 -6.45 24.28 8.40
N ILE A 9 -6.86 24.37 9.66
CA ILE A 9 -6.87 23.23 10.58
C ILE A 9 -7.86 22.15 10.10
N GLN A 10 -9.02 22.57 9.61
CA GLN A 10 -10.03 21.65 9.08
C GLN A 10 -9.55 20.94 7.80
N GLN A 11 -8.94 21.70 6.87
CA GLN A 11 -8.38 21.15 5.64
C GLN A 11 -7.28 20.14 5.90
N GLU A 12 -6.38 20.41 6.85
CA GLU A 12 -5.33 19.47 7.24
C GLU A 12 -5.94 18.18 7.80
N HIS A 13 -6.95 18.30 8.66
CA HIS A 13 -7.63 17.13 9.23
C HIS A 13 -8.34 16.29 8.15
N ASP A 14 -8.99 16.95 7.19
CA ASP A 14 -9.69 16.28 6.09
C ASP A 14 -8.70 15.61 5.11
N ASN A 15 -7.58 16.27 4.81
CA ASN A 15 -6.49 15.69 4.03
C ASN A 15 -5.92 14.44 4.71
N GLN A 16 -5.67 14.49 6.02
CA GLN A 16 -5.19 13.32 6.75
C GLN A 16 -6.21 12.18 6.77
N ARG A 17 -7.50 12.49 6.84
CA ARG A 17 -8.57 11.49 6.76
C ARG A 17 -8.62 10.84 5.38
N LEU A 18 -8.59 11.63 4.30
CA LEU A 18 -8.60 11.12 2.93
C LEU A 18 -7.36 10.30 2.63
N LEU A 19 -6.19 10.76 3.09
CA LEU A 19 -4.95 9.99 3.01
C LEU A 19 -5.11 8.65 3.70
N LYS A 20 -5.56 8.60 4.96
CA LYS A 20 -5.80 7.32 5.67
C LYS A 20 -6.75 6.40 4.90
N GLN A 21 -7.84 6.92 4.35
CA GLN A 21 -8.79 6.14 3.55
C GLN A 21 -8.15 5.60 2.26
N LEU A 22 -7.40 6.42 1.53
CA LEU A 22 -6.64 5.99 0.36
C LEU A 22 -5.60 4.94 0.74
N THR A 23 -4.93 5.11 1.87
CA THR A 23 -3.94 4.14 2.36
C THR A 23 -4.60 2.80 2.67
N GLN A 24 -5.82 2.81 3.20
CA GLN A 24 -6.59 1.61 3.52
C GLN A 24 -7.13 0.92 2.25
N ILE A 25 -7.60 1.67 1.25
CA ILE A 25 -8.08 1.13 -0.03
C ILE A 25 -6.91 0.65 -0.91
N SER A 26 -5.78 1.34 -0.85
CA SER A 26 -4.54 1.04 -1.56
C SER A 26 -3.64 0.09 -0.77
N SER A 27 -4.20 -0.69 0.16
CA SER A 27 -3.45 -1.69 0.94
C SER A 27 -3.50 -3.09 0.31
N THR A 28 -4.22 -3.23 -0.81
CA THR A 28 -4.38 -4.46 -1.57
C THR A 28 -3.73 -4.30 -2.94
N ASP A 29 -2.86 -5.24 -3.31
CA ASP A 29 -2.27 -5.27 -4.65
C ASP A 29 -3.36 -5.66 -5.67
N GLN A 30 -3.60 -4.84 -6.68
CA GLN A 30 -4.72 -5.07 -7.62
C GLN A 30 -4.50 -6.29 -8.51
N LEU A 31 -3.24 -6.69 -8.76
CA LEU A 31 -2.88 -7.81 -9.61
C LEU A 31 -3.06 -9.16 -8.89
N THR A 32 -2.77 -9.20 -7.59
CA THR A 32 -2.72 -10.44 -6.80
C THR A 32 -3.77 -10.50 -5.69
N GLN A 33 -4.46 -9.40 -5.40
CA GLN A 33 -5.49 -9.25 -4.36
C GLN A 33 -5.00 -9.56 -2.93
N ILE A 34 -3.69 -9.71 -2.73
CA ILE A 34 -3.09 -9.84 -1.40
C ILE A 34 -2.75 -8.47 -0.82
N ASN A 35 -2.57 -8.43 0.50
CA ASN A 35 -2.06 -7.27 1.19
C ASN A 35 -0.71 -6.85 0.58
N ASN A 36 -0.64 -5.60 0.13
CA ASN A 36 0.57 -5.07 -0.48
C ASN A 36 1.56 -4.58 0.57
N ARG A 37 2.70 -4.08 0.10
CA ARG A 37 3.79 -3.60 0.96
C ARG A 37 3.35 -2.54 1.97
N LEU A 38 2.41 -1.68 1.60
CA LEU A 38 1.90 -0.62 2.47
C LEU A 38 1.12 -1.20 3.66
N PHE A 39 0.34 -2.25 3.44
CA PHE A 39 -0.30 -2.99 4.52
C PHE A 39 0.72 -3.64 5.45
N PHE A 40 1.76 -4.27 4.88
CA PHE A 40 2.82 -4.90 5.67
C PHE A 40 3.50 -3.90 6.61
N ASP A 41 3.87 -2.71 6.11
CA ASP A 41 4.50 -1.65 6.90
C ASP A 41 3.62 -1.16 8.06
N MET A 42 2.30 -1.12 7.87
CA MET A 42 1.35 -0.81 8.94
C MET A 42 1.24 -1.93 9.97
N ALA A 43 1.12 -3.17 9.51
CA ALA A 43 0.88 -4.32 10.35
C ALA A 43 2.11 -4.70 11.18
N ILE A 44 3.32 -4.59 10.61
CA ILE A 44 4.54 -5.06 11.26
C ILE A 44 4.85 -4.31 12.55
N ASN A 45 4.56 -3.00 12.60
CA ASN A 45 4.71 -2.18 13.80
C ASN A 45 3.86 -2.71 14.96
N LYS A 46 2.60 -3.08 14.67
CA LYS A 46 1.69 -3.68 15.65
C LYS A 46 2.21 -5.03 16.14
N HIS A 47 2.70 -5.87 15.22
CA HIS A 47 3.24 -7.19 15.57
C HIS A 47 4.54 -7.10 16.39
N ILE A 48 5.43 -6.16 16.11
CA ILE A 48 6.65 -5.91 16.90
C ILE A 48 6.30 -5.53 18.34
N ILE A 49 5.35 -4.60 18.51
CA ILE A 49 4.90 -4.17 19.84
C ILE A 49 4.31 -5.37 20.59
N ASN A 50 3.43 -6.14 19.94
CA ASN A 50 2.82 -7.32 20.56
C ASN A 50 3.85 -8.38 20.94
N ALA A 51 4.82 -8.68 20.08
CA ALA A 51 5.89 -9.65 20.35
C ALA A 51 6.74 -9.25 21.56
N LYS A 52 7.06 -7.96 21.69
CA LYS A 52 7.75 -7.42 22.88
C LYS A 52 6.93 -7.62 24.16
N HIS A 53 5.62 -7.37 24.10
CA HIS A 53 4.74 -7.50 25.26
C HIS A 53 4.45 -8.95 25.65
N SER A 54 4.22 -9.83 24.67
CA SER A 54 3.90 -11.24 24.92
C SER A 54 5.14 -12.11 25.14
N GLN A 55 6.34 -11.57 24.95
CA GLN A 55 7.61 -12.30 24.93
C GLN A 55 7.64 -13.48 23.94
N HIS A 56 6.81 -13.44 22.90
CA HIS A 56 6.86 -14.43 21.83
C HIS A 56 7.76 -13.93 20.69
N PRO A 57 8.63 -14.79 20.14
CA PRO A 57 9.48 -14.41 19.01
C PRO A 57 8.62 -14.13 17.76
N LEU A 58 8.92 -13.01 17.09
CA LEU A 58 8.35 -12.66 15.79
C LEU A 58 9.27 -13.15 14.67
N SER A 59 8.70 -13.84 13.67
CA SER A 59 9.42 -14.26 12.46
C SER A 59 8.78 -13.64 11.23
N ILE A 60 9.58 -13.31 10.22
CA ILE A 60 9.15 -12.72 8.95
C ILE A 60 9.78 -13.51 7.82
N ILE A 61 8.98 -13.81 6.79
CA ILE A 61 9.46 -14.40 5.54
C ILE A 61 9.22 -13.37 4.44
N LEU A 62 10.29 -12.97 3.74
CA LEU A 62 10.22 -12.16 2.54
C LEU A 62 10.51 -13.08 1.36
N ILE A 63 9.63 -13.06 0.36
CA ILE A 63 9.76 -13.83 -0.87
C ILE A 63 9.81 -12.82 -2.00
N ASP A 64 10.85 -12.89 -2.83
CA ASP A 64 10.94 -12.15 -4.09
C ASP A 64 10.77 -13.13 -5.24
N VAL A 65 10.16 -12.70 -6.34
CA VAL A 65 9.96 -13.54 -7.52
C VAL A 65 11.11 -13.30 -8.49
N ASP A 66 12.01 -14.28 -8.59
CA ASP A 66 13.10 -14.24 -9.55
C ASP A 66 12.56 -14.10 -10.99
N TYR A 67 13.26 -13.32 -11.82
CA TYR A 67 12.91 -13.07 -13.23
C TYR A 67 11.55 -12.41 -13.50
N PHE A 68 10.91 -11.78 -12.51
CA PHE A 68 9.65 -11.06 -12.69
C PHE A 68 9.67 -10.03 -13.83
N LYS A 69 10.83 -9.36 -14.03
CA LYS A 69 11.03 -8.42 -15.15
C LYS A 69 10.88 -9.07 -16.52
N LEU A 70 11.44 -10.28 -16.73
CA LEU A 70 11.34 -11.00 -18.01
C LEU A 70 9.90 -11.44 -18.32
N PHE A 71 9.12 -11.77 -17.29
CA PHE A 71 7.70 -12.11 -17.44
C PHE A 71 6.87 -10.89 -17.86
N ASN A 72 7.08 -9.74 -17.20
CA ASN A 72 6.39 -8.50 -17.57
C ASN A 72 6.83 -7.99 -18.96
N ASP A 73 8.12 -8.04 -19.27
CA ASP A 73 8.64 -7.64 -20.58
C ASP A 73 8.04 -8.50 -21.71
N ASN A 74 7.81 -9.80 -21.46
CA ASN A 74 7.14 -10.69 -22.41
C ASN A 74 5.63 -10.41 -22.54
N LEU A 75 4.97 -10.00 -21.46
CA LEU A 75 3.56 -9.56 -21.48
C LEU A 75 3.38 -8.21 -22.18
N GLU A 76 4.30 -7.27 -22.01
CA GLU A 76 4.33 -5.96 -22.67
C GLU A 76 4.69 -6.06 -24.16
N SER A 77 5.31 -7.17 -24.59
CA SER A 77 5.61 -7.44 -26.00
C SER A 77 4.43 -7.94 -26.85
N LYS A 78 3.19 -7.88 -26.35
CA LYS A 78 2.02 -7.98 -27.25
C LYS A 78 1.82 -6.63 -27.94
N PRO A 79 2.12 -6.50 -29.25
CA PRO A 79 1.78 -5.29 -29.98
C PRO A 79 0.27 -5.06 -29.86
N ALA A 80 -0.10 -3.79 -29.69
CA ALA A 80 -1.46 -3.30 -29.81
C ALA A 80 -2.13 -3.85 -31.07
N SER A 81 -2.79 -5.00 -30.94
CA SER A 81 -3.69 -5.58 -31.93
C SER A 81 -5.08 -5.42 -31.36
N ASN A 82 -5.57 -4.18 -31.43
CA ASN A 82 -6.92 -3.89 -31.86
C ASN A 82 -6.94 -2.48 -32.46
N THR A 83 -6.41 -2.44 -33.68
CA THR A 83 -6.75 -1.50 -34.74
C THR A 83 -8.27 -1.49 -34.95
N ILE A 84 -8.85 -0.28 -34.89
CA ILE A 84 -9.97 0.23 -35.70
C ILE A 84 -11.11 -0.76 -36.03
N ASN A 85 -12.26 -0.55 -35.38
CA ASN A 85 -13.55 -0.36 -36.04
C ASN A 85 -14.52 0.35 -35.10
#